data_AF-A0A7I0J6H5-F1
#
_entry.id   AF-A0A7I0J6H5-F1
#
_cell.length_a   1.000
_cell.length_b   1.000
_cell.length_c   1.000
_cell.angle_alpha   90.00
_cell.angle_beta   90.00
_cell.angle_gamma   90.00
#
_symmetry.space_group_name_H-M   'P 1'
#
loop_
_entity.id
_entity.type
_entity.pdbx_description
1 polymer ?
#
loop_
_entity_poly.entity_id
_entity_poly.type
_entity_poly.pdbx_seq_one_letter_code
_entity_poly.pdbx_strand_id
1 'polypeptide(L)'
;AAGLNAVPGMWEAVEEAALRKARPFLGICVGMQLMSERGLEKTITKGFGWIAGDVKEITPTDPALKIPQIGWNTIELKRQHPLFSGIETGPKGLHAYFV
;
A
#
# COMPACT_ATOMS: atom_id res chain seq x y z
N ALA A 1 11.78 2.98 6.41
CA ALA A 1 10.88 3.69 7.34
C ALA A 1 11.53 4.92 8.04
N ALA A 2 12.32 5.74 7.33
CA ALA A 2 13.03 6.85 7.97
C ALA A 2 12.09 7.88 8.64
N GLY A 3 10.93 8.17 8.02
CA GLY A 3 9.95 9.11 8.59
C GLY A 3 9.34 8.66 9.91
N LEU A 4 9.10 7.36 10.11
CA LEU A 4 8.61 6.83 11.39
C LEU A 4 9.73 6.88 12.44
N ASN A 5 10.94 6.47 12.08
CA ASN A 5 12.08 6.45 13.00
C ASN A 5 12.55 7.84 13.43
N ALA A 6 12.21 8.88 12.66
CA ALA A 6 12.50 10.27 13.01
C ALA A 6 11.64 10.80 14.16
N VAL A 7 10.52 10.14 14.48
CA VAL A 7 9.63 10.52 15.58
C VAL A 7 9.73 9.46 16.69
N PRO A 8 10.31 9.79 17.86
CA PRO A 8 10.48 8.82 18.95
C PRO A 8 9.17 8.13 19.33
N GLY A 9 9.18 6.80 19.40
CA GLY A 9 8.02 5.99 19.79
C GLY A 9 6.95 5.77 18.71
N MET A 10 7.10 6.36 17.51
CA MET A 10 6.08 6.27 16.47
C MET A 10 5.93 4.86 15.91
N TRP A 11 7.04 4.14 15.73
CA TRP A 11 7.01 2.75 15.25
C TRP A 11 6.25 1.85 16.23
N GLU A 12 6.61 1.95 17.51
CA GLU A 12 6.02 1.17 18.59
C GLU A 12 4.53 1.52 18.79
N ALA A 13 4.15 2.79 18.64
CA ALA A 13 2.76 3.22 18.73
C ALA A 13 1.89 2.61 17.62
N VAL A 14 2.43 2.48 16.40
CA VAL A 14 1.75 1.84 15.27
C VAL A 14 1.56 0.34 15.52
N GLU A 15 2.61 -0.37 15.95
CA GLU A 15 2.52 -1.80 16.29
C GLU A 15 1.60 -2.07 17.49
N GLU A 16 1.63 -1.22 18.51
CA GLU A 16 0.72 -1.31 19.66
C GLU A 16 -0.74 -1.21 19.22
N ALA A 17 -1.07 -0.25 18.36
CA ALA A 17 -2.42 -0.06 17.86
C ALA A 17 -2.89 -1.21 16.97
N ALA A 18 -2.04 -1.65 16.04
CA ALA A 18 -2.40 -2.64 15.02
C ALA A 18 -2.30 -4.08 15.52
N LEU A 19 -1.19 -4.46 16.17
CA LEU A 19 -0.90 -5.85 16.53
C LEU A 19 -1.34 -6.21 17.94
N ARG A 20 -1.14 -5.32 18.93
CA ARG A 20 -1.47 -5.63 20.33
C ARG A 20 -2.93 -5.34 20.65
N LYS A 21 -3.42 -4.16 20.26
CA LYS A 21 -4.82 -3.76 20.46
C LYS A 21 -5.76 -4.25 19.36
N ALA A 22 -5.24 -4.89 18.32
CA ALA A 22 -6.00 -5.43 17.19
C ALA A 22 -6.98 -4.42 16.56
N ARG A 23 -6.60 -3.13 16.52
CA ARG A 23 -7.45 -2.11 15.90
C ARG A 23 -7.38 -2.26 14.39
N PRO A 24 -8.50 -2.15 13.65
CA PRO A 24 -8.46 -2.10 12.20
C PRO A 24 -7.47 -1.03 11.72
N PHE A 25 -6.54 -1.43 10.85
CA PHE A 25 -5.46 -0.59 10.35
C PHE A 25 -5.53 -0.52 8.83
N LEU A 26 -5.42 0.69 8.28
CA LEU A 26 -5.42 0.95 6.84
C LEU A 26 -4.20 1.79 6.47
N GLY A 27 -3.23 1.18 5.79
CA GLY A 27 -2.12 1.90 5.18
C GLY A 27 -2.53 2.54 3.85
N ILE A 28 -2.19 3.81 3.63
CA ILE A 28 -2.50 4.55 2.39
C ILE A 28 -1.19 4.91 1.69
N CYS A 29 -1.07 4.62 0.39
CA CYS A 29 0.12 4.88 -0.42
C CYS A 29 1.38 4.28 0.24
N VAL A 30 2.33 5.10 0.68
CA VAL A 30 3.54 4.65 1.39
C VAL A 30 3.20 3.90 2.69
N GLY A 31 2.06 4.20 3.34
CA GLY A 31 1.60 3.47 4.50
C GLY A 31 1.24 2.01 4.19
N MET A 32 0.66 1.74 3.01
CA MET A 32 0.42 0.37 2.54
C MET A 32 1.75 -0.33 2.27
N GLN A 33 2.68 0.36 1.61
CA GLN A 33 4.01 -0.18 1.31
C GLN A 33 4.79 -0.51 2.58
N LEU A 34 4.70 0.32 3.63
CA LEU A 34 5.35 0.06 4.91
C LEU A 34 4.87 -1.23 5.58
N MET A 35 3.68 -1.74 5.28
CA MET A 35 3.18 -2.99 5.84
C MET A 35 3.88 -4.23 5.24
N SER A 36 4.58 -4.08 4.10
CA SER A 36 5.33 -5.17 3.46
C SER A 36 6.63 -5.49 4.21
N GLU A 37 7.33 -6.54 3.79
CA GLU A 37 8.65 -6.89 4.36
C GLU A 37 9.70 -5.87 3.97
N ARG A 38 9.78 -5.54 2.68
CA ARG A 38 10.81 -4.63 2.16
C ARG A 38 10.30 -3.77 1.00
N GLY A 39 10.85 -2.57 0.91
CA GLY A 39 10.84 -1.76 -0.30
C GLY A 39 12.18 -1.86 -1.00
N LEU A 40 12.16 -2.05 -2.32
CA LEU A 40 13.35 -2.20 -3.17
C LEU A 40 13.59 -0.97 -4.07
N GLU A 41 12.70 0.02 -4.03
CA GLU A 41 12.83 1.24 -4.81
C GLU A 41 14.02 2.09 -4.32
N LYS A 42 14.99 2.33 -5.20
CA LYS A 42 16.26 3.06 -4.97
C LYS A 42 17.22 2.37 -4.00
N THR A 43 16.76 2.05 -2.80
CA THR A 43 17.54 1.35 -1.77
C THR A 43 16.66 0.34 -1.03
N ILE A 44 17.28 -0.73 -0.53
CA ILE A 44 16.54 -1.74 0.25
C ILE A 44 16.18 -1.13 1.60
N THR A 45 14.89 -1.06 1.88
CA THR A 45 14.36 -0.58 3.16
C THR A 45 13.44 -1.62 3.77
N LYS A 46 13.54 -1.83 5.09
CA LYS A 46 12.61 -2.71 5.81
C LYS A 46 11.30 -1.98 6.10
N GLY A 47 10.19 -2.68 5.88
CA GLY A 47 8.87 -2.33 6.39
C GLY A 47 8.58 -3.08 7.70
N PHE A 48 7.32 -3.07 8.11
CA PHE A 48 6.82 -3.76 9.29
C PHE A 48 6.82 -5.30 9.11
N GLY A 49 6.78 -5.80 7.87
CA GLY A 49 6.75 -7.24 7.60
C GLY A 49 5.45 -7.94 8.02
N TRP A 50 4.35 -7.20 8.13
CA TRP A 50 3.04 -7.79 8.46
C TRP A 50 2.43 -8.54 7.27
N ILE A 51 2.80 -8.13 6.06
CA ILE A 51 2.39 -8.76 4.80
C ILE A 51 3.67 -9.21 4.10
N ALA A 52 3.76 -10.51 3.81
CA ALA A 52 4.90 -11.06 3.07
C ALA A 52 4.98 -10.47 1.65
N GLY A 53 6.20 -10.12 1.22
CA GLY A 53 6.47 -9.61 -0.12
C GLY A 53 7.25 -8.30 -0.17
N ASP A 54 7.79 -8.05 -1.36
CA ASP A 54 8.58 -6.87 -1.69
C ASP A 54 7.77 -5.82 -2.48
N VAL A 55 7.92 -4.55 -2.13
CA VAL A 55 7.48 -3.42 -2.95
C VAL A 55 8.60 -3.12 -3.95
N LYS A 56 8.28 -3.20 -5.25
CA LYS A 56 9.24 -3.06 -6.34
C LYS A 56 8.77 -2.06 -7.38
N GLU A 57 9.71 -1.54 -8.15
CA GLU A 57 9.43 -0.67 -9.29
C GLU A 57 8.48 -1.35 -10.29
N ILE A 58 7.52 -0.58 -10.79
CA ILE A 58 6.59 -1.03 -11.81
C ILE A 58 7.31 -1.07 -13.15
N THR A 59 7.41 -2.25 -13.75
CA THR A 59 8.00 -2.45 -15.08
C THR A 59 6.88 -2.75 -16.10
N PRO A 60 6.35 -1.74 -16.80
CA PRO A 60 5.29 -1.95 -17.77
C PRO A 60 5.81 -2.75 -18.96
N THR A 61 4.97 -3.63 -19.51
CA THR A 61 5.29 -4.38 -20.73
C THR A 61 5.23 -3.51 -21.98
N ASP A 62 4.38 -2.48 -21.97
CA ASP A 62 4.31 -1.47 -23.01
C ASP A 62 5.21 -0.27 -22.64
N PRO A 63 6.28 -0.01 -23.40
CA PRO A 63 7.21 1.08 -23.13
C PRO A 63 6.61 2.48 -23.34
N ALA A 64 5.44 2.61 -23.98
CA ALA A 64 4.73 3.87 -24.10
C ALA A 64 4.04 4.31 -22.80
N LEU A 65 3.85 3.38 -21.85
CA LEU A 65 3.25 3.68 -20.56
C LEU A 65 4.21 4.44 -19.65
N LYS A 66 3.71 5.50 -19.03
CA LYS A 66 4.50 6.36 -18.15
C LYS A 66 4.52 5.81 -16.72
N ILE A 67 5.69 5.93 -16.09
CA ILE A 67 5.92 5.67 -14.67
C ILE A 67 6.30 7.00 -13.98
N PRO A 68 5.76 7.31 -12.79
CA PRO A 68 4.79 6.52 -12.02
C PRO A 68 3.38 6.51 -12.63
N GLN A 69 2.57 5.54 -12.21
CA GLN A 69 1.15 5.51 -12.56
C GLN A 69 0.42 6.63 -11.81
N ILE A 70 0.21 7.76 -12.48
CA ILE A 70 -0.56 8.89 -11.95
C ILE A 70 -1.87 9.01 -12.72
N GLY A 71 -3.00 8.91 -12.03
CA GLY A 71 -4.31 9.14 -12.63
C GLY A 71 -5.43 8.28 -12.05
N TRP A 72 -6.59 8.39 -12.69
CA TRP A 72 -7.78 7.64 -12.33
C TRP A 72 -7.77 6.27 -13.00
N ASN A 73 -7.95 5.20 -12.22
CA ASN A 73 -8.06 3.85 -12.73
C ASN A 73 -9.12 3.06 -11.95
N THR A 74 -9.65 2.00 -12.55
CA THR A 74 -10.59 1.10 -11.88
C THR A 74 -9.86 0.06 -11.04
N ILE A 75 -10.57 -0.57 -10.10
CA ILE A 75 -10.04 -1.64 -9.24
C ILE A 75 -10.72 -2.95 -9.64
N GLU A 76 -9.93 -4.01 -9.83
CA GLU A 76 -10.45 -5.37 -10.00
C GLU A 76 -10.29 -6.14 -8.67
N LEU A 77 -11.40 -6.57 -8.07
CA LEU A 77 -11.36 -7.34 -6.82
C LEU A 77 -11.06 -8.81 -7.09
N LYS A 78 -10.04 -9.34 -6.40
CA LYS A 78 -9.74 -10.78 -6.42
C LYS A 78 -10.66 -11.61 -5.50
N ARG A 79 -11.29 -10.98 -4.52
CA ARG A 79 -12.31 -11.56 -3.63
C ARG A 79 -13.22 -10.47 -3.11
N GLN A 80 -14.46 -10.82 -2.73
CA GLN A 80 -15.35 -9.88 -2.05
C GLN A 80 -14.74 -9.42 -0.72
N HIS A 81 -14.86 -8.12 -0.42
CA HIS A 81 -14.29 -7.53 0.78
C HIS A 81 -15.15 -6.37 1.31
N PRO A 82 -15.45 -6.29 2.62
CA PRO A 82 -16.35 -5.28 3.20
C PRO A 82 -15.96 -3.83 2.91
N LEU A 83 -14.66 -3.54 2.75
CA LEU A 83 -14.15 -2.21 2.40
C LEU A 83 -14.75 -1.65 1.10
N PHE A 84 -15.17 -2.52 0.18
CA PHE A 84 -15.74 -2.15 -1.12
C PHE A 84 -17.26 -2.29 -1.17
N SER A 85 -17.92 -2.46 -0.02
CA SER A 85 -19.39 -2.54 0.03
C SER A 85 -20.01 -1.25 -0.52
N GLY A 86 -20.90 -1.39 -1.52
CA GLY A 86 -21.54 -0.26 -2.19
C GLY A 86 -20.64 0.51 -3.17
N ILE A 87 -19.42 0.03 -3.45
CA ILE A 87 -18.52 0.61 -4.44
C ILE A 87 -18.50 -0.29 -5.67
N GLU A 88 -18.93 0.22 -6.81
CA GLU A 88 -18.85 -0.51 -8.08
C GLU A 88 -17.39 -0.64 -8.52
N THR A 89 -16.94 -1.88 -8.73
CA THR A 89 -15.56 -2.22 -9.14
C THR A 89 -15.57 -2.95 -10.49
N GLY A 90 -14.40 -3.22 -11.04
CA GLY A 90 -14.21 -3.85 -12.35
C GLY A 90 -14.09 -2.84 -13.50
N PRO A 91 -14.03 -3.32 -14.76
CA PRO A 91 -13.67 -2.49 -15.92
C PRO A 91 -14.60 -1.30 -16.21
N LYS A 92 -15.83 -1.34 -15.69
CA LYS A 92 -16.84 -0.27 -15.81
C LYS A 92 -17.19 0.36 -14.46
N GLY A 93 -16.42 0.05 -13.42
CA GLY A 93 -16.68 0.54 -12.06
C GLY A 93 -16.27 1.99 -11.86
N LEU A 94 -16.42 2.43 -10.61
CA LEU A 94 -15.92 3.73 -10.16
C LEU A 94 -14.39 3.75 -10.17
N HIS A 95 -13.84 4.94 -10.38
CA HIS A 95 -12.40 5.13 -10.47
C HIS A 95 -11.81 5.50 -9.09
N ALA A 96 -10.67 4.92 -8.77
CA ALA A 96 -9.79 5.36 -7.70
C ALA A 96 -8.61 6.15 -8.29
N TYR A 97 -8.11 7.11 -7.54
CA TYR A 97 -6.95 7.90 -7.95
C TYR A 97 -5.66 7.26 -7.44
N PHE A 98 -4.69 7.08 -8.33
CA PHE A 98 -3.37 6.52 -8.06
C PHE A 98 -2.30 7.61 -8.22
N VAL A 99 -1.32 7.61 -7.31
CA VAL A 99 -0.16 8.49 -7.26
C VAL A 99 1.06 7.71 -6.80
#